data_AF-A0A286E5R3-F1
#
_entry.id   AF-A0A286E5R3-F1
#
_cell.length_a   1.000
_cell.length_b   1.000
_cell.length_c   1.000
_cell.angle_alpha   90.00
_cell.angle_beta   90.00
_cell.angle_gamma   90.00
#
_symmetry.space_group_name_H-M   'P 1'
#
loop_
_entity.id
_entity.type
_entity.pdbx_description
1 polymer ?
#
loop_
_entity_poly.entity_id
_entity_poly.type
_entity_poly.pdbx_seq_one_letter_code
_entity_poly.pdbx_strand_id
1 'polypeptide(L)'
;MLETLSPTMRRVVLFWLPLLALIVGMAYFSQTRYDPKKEAKLGLDRLNQWRRQAGLNTLTVSPELQQAAQKHALYLSKDADGHDERNRSNPHFSGSTPQERATAVGYAAPIAENLTIGNFARSGRRSVDGLMTALYHRLAMLHPDHDEAGAAWSRGKYSAFVVKQGSSQDRILCDNPPQSGAHRYVLTTQCLGQKTEIKLSQLPPQFVGAVKFPIGANIDPSYDGKEQPNPMPEHGKTGNPISIAFYGNQNDIEMISFKLFAPTGEIAQTKILTAQNDPNRQLHKTEFALFPIEVLEFNTPYRVEFQYRENGQNHTETWQFTTRKKRHFLEF
;
A
#
# COMPACT_ATOMS: atom_id res chain seq x y z
N MET A 1 -53.27 17.49 17.53
CA MET A 1 -52.08 17.32 18.41
C MET A 1 -50.86 18.16 17.97
N LEU A 2 -50.69 18.50 16.69
CA LEU A 2 -49.61 19.38 16.20
C LEU A 2 -49.93 20.89 16.26
N GLU A 3 -51.21 21.25 16.34
CA GLU A 3 -51.68 22.65 16.34
C GLU A 3 -51.54 23.36 17.70
N THR A 4 -51.30 22.61 18.78
CA THR A 4 -51.08 23.15 20.13
C THR A 4 -49.61 23.43 20.43
N LEU A 5 -48.71 23.22 19.46
CA LEU A 5 -47.27 23.39 19.61
C LEU A 5 -46.83 24.81 19.22
N SER A 6 -45.84 25.35 19.93
CA SER A 6 -45.24 26.63 19.57
C SER A 6 -44.58 26.56 18.18
N PRO A 7 -44.44 27.70 17.46
CA PRO A 7 -43.83 27.73 16.13
C PRO A 7 -42.42 27.11 16.08
N THR A 8 -41.65 27.24 17.18
CA THR A 8 -40.33 26.63 17.34
C THR A 8 -40.41 25.11 17.50
N MET A 9 -41.28 24.59 18.37
CA MET A 9 -41.49 23.15 18.52
C MET A 9 -42.03 22.51 17.24
N ARG A 10 -42.89 23.20 16.50
CA ARG A 10 -43.40 22.73 15.21
C ARG A 10 -42.30 22.60 14.15
N ARG A 11 -41.34 23.52 14.09
CA ARG A 11 -40.14 23.40 13.22
C ARG A 11 -39.23 22.25 13.65
N VAL A 12 -39.06 22.03 14.95
CA VAL A 12 -38.27 20.90 15.46
C VAL A 12 -38.90 19.58 15.04
N VAL A 13 -40.22 19.41 15.24
CA VAL A 13 -40.92 18.16 14.93
C VAL A 13 -41.08 17.90 13.43
N LEU A 14 -41.36 18.93 12.63
CA LEU A 14 -41.63 18.74 11.19
C LEU A 14 -40.38 18.76 10.32
N PHE A 15 -39.27 19.31 10.79
CA PHE A 15 -38.06 19.48 9.97
C PHE A 15 -36.81 18.91 10.61
N TRP A 16 -36.48 19.32 11.84
CA TRP A 16 -35.22 18.91 12.47
C TRP A 16 -35.20 17.46 12.95
N LEU A 17 -36.31 16.95 13.49
CA LEU A 17 -36.45 15.56 13.91
C LEU A 17 -36.40 14.58 12.73
N PRO A 18 -37.14 14.80 11.61
CA PRO A 18 -37.01 13.99 10.41
C PRO A 18 -35.62 14.06 9.79
N LEU A 19 -35.00 15.26 9.74
CA LEU A 19 -33.64 15.44 9.25
C LEU A 19 -32.62 14.71 10.13
N LEU A 20 -32.75 14.80 11.45
CA LEU A 20 -31.90 14.06 12.40
C LEU A 20 -32.11 12.56 12.23
N ALA A 21 -33.35 12.08 12.14
CA ALA A 21 -33.67 10.67 11.90
C ALA A 21 -33.12 10.18 10.55
N LEU A 22 -33.15 11.02 9.51
CA LEU A 22 -32.54 10.73 8.21
C LEU A 22 -31.01 10.67 8.32
N ILE A 23 -30.37 11.61 9.02
CA ILE A 23 -28.92 11.63 9.24
C ILE A 23 -28.48 10.42 10.07
N VAL A 24 -29.18 10.13 11.16
CA VAL A 24 -28.92 8.96 12.03
C VAL A 24 -29.19 7.66 11.27
N GLY A 25 -30.27 7.61 10.48
CA GLY A 25 -30.59 6.48 9.62
C GLY A 25 -29.50 6.25 8.56
N MET A 26 -29.09 7.28 7.84
CA MET A 26 -28.00 7.20 6.87
C MET A 26 -26.67 6.80 7.52
N ALA A 27 -26.36 7.32 8.70
CA ALA A 27 -25.18 6.91 9.46
C ALA A 27 -25.27 5.44 9.89
N TYR A 28 -26.41 5.01 10.44
CA TYR A 28 -26.64 3.62 10.88
C TYR A 28 -26.57 2.62 9.71
N PHE A 29 -27.24 2.93 8.59
CA PHE A 29 -27.21 2.12 7.37
C PHE A 29 -25.85 2.13 6.67
N SER A 30 -25.10 3.24 6.73
CA SER A 30 -23.72 3.29 6.20
C SER A 30 -22.77 2.41 7.04
N GLN A 31 -23.00 2.36 8.35
CA GLN A 31 -22.12 1.68 9.29
C GLN A 31 -22.32 0.16 9.37
N THR A 32 -23.52 -0.35 9.08
CA THR A 32 -23.87 -1.78 9.12
C THR A 32 -23.59 -2.55 7.82
N ARG A 33 -23.16 -1.86 6.75
CA ARG A 33 -23.01 -2.43 5.40
C ARG A 33 -21.69 -3.16 5.12
N TYR A 34 -20.66 -2.96 5.93
CA TYR A 34 -19.34 -3.51 5.64
C TYR A 34 -19.19 -4.91 6.23
N ASP A 35 -19.20 -5.90 5.34
CA ASP A 35 -18.80 -7.27 5.67
C ASP A 35 -17.26 -7.35 5.69
N PRO A 36 -16.63 -7.61 6.85
CA PRO A 36 -15.17 -7.67 6.98
C PRO A 36 -14.50 -8.63 6.00
N LYS A 37 -15.08 -9.81 5.75
CA LYS A 37 -14.50 -10.80 4.84
C LYS A 37 -14.61 -10.33 3.40
N LYS A 38 -15.74 -9.73 3.04
CA LYS A 38 -15.95 -9.13 1.72
C LYS A 38 -14.97 -7.98 1.46
N GLU A 39 -14.79 -7.08 2.42
CA GLU A 39 -13.88 -5.94 2.26
C GLU A 39 -12.42 -6.37 2.20
N ALA A 40 -12.02 -7.35 3.01
CA ALA A 40 -10.70 -7.97 2.91
C ALA A 40 -10.43 -8.52 1.50
N LYS A 41 -11.37 -9.33 0.98
CA LYS A 41 -11.28 -9.88 -0.38
C LYS A 41 -11.22 -8.77 -1.44
N LEU A 42 -12.11 -7.78 -1.35
CA LEU A 42 -12.16 -6.69 -2.31
C LEU A 42 -10.88 -5.84 -2.30
N GLY A 43 -10.22 -5.70 -1.14
CA GLY A 43 -8.91 -5.08 -1.02
C GLY A 43 -7.84 -5.88 -1.73
N LEU A 44 -7.70 -7.17 -1.42
CA LEU A 44 -6.71 -8.03 -2.10
C LEU A 44 -6.94 -8.12 -3.61
N ASP A 45 -8.19 -8.24 -4.05
CA ASP A 45 -8.56 -8.21 -5.47
C ASP A 45 -8.13 -6.88 -6.13
N ARG A 46 -8.25 -5.76 -5.40
CA ARG A 46 -7.83 -4.43 -5.88
C ARG A 46 -6.31 -4.31 -5.96
N LEU A 47 -5.57 -4.84 -5.00
CA LEU A 47 -4.11 -4.90 -5.06
C LEU A 47 -3.66 -5.73 -6.26
N ASN A 48 -4.28 -6.88 -6.49
CA ASN A 48 -4.01 -7.72 -7.66
C ASN A 48 -4.36 -7.05 -9.00
N GLN A 49 -5.36 -6.15 -9.03
CA GLN A 49 -5.61 -5.31 -10.20
C GLN A 49 -4.42 -4.36 -10.46
N TRP A 50 -3.88 -3.72 -9.42
CA TRP A 50 -2.72 -2.84 -9.55
C TRP A 50 -1.44 -3.56 -9.92
N ARG A 51 -1.19 -4.73 -9.32
CA ARG A 51 -0.04 -5.59 -9.67
C ARG A 51 -0.08 -5.99 -11.14
N ARG A 52 -1.22 -6.49 -11.65
CA ARG A 52 -1.36 -6.81 -13.08
C ARG A 52 -1.17 -5.60 -13.98
N GLN A 53 -1.72 -4.45 -13.58
CA GLN A 53 -1.57 -3.21 -14.34
C GLN A 53 -0.09 -2.77 -14.41
N ALA A 54 0.69 -3.04 -13.36
CA ALA A 54 2.14 -2.83 -13.30
C ALA A 54 2.97 -3.97 -13.94
N GLY A 55 2.35 -4.97 -14.56
CA GLY A 55 3.05 -6.09 -15.20
C GLY A 55 3.54 -7.17 -14.22
N LEU A 56 3.03 -7.20 -12.99
CA LEU A 56 3.42 -8.14 -11.95
C LEU A 56 2.43 -9.31 -11.81
N ASN A 57 2.95 -10.43 -11.28
CA ASN A 57 2.14 -11.56 -10.86
C ASN A 57 1.18 -11.17 -9.74
N THR A 58 -0.01 -11.79 -9.75
CA THR A 58 -0.99 -11.62 -8.68
C THR A 58 -0.59 -12.42 -7.45
N LEU A 59 -0.99 -11.92 -6.29
CA LEU A 59 -0.82 -12.58 -5.00
C LEU A 59 -1.91 -13.62 -4.80
N THR A 60 -1.49 -14.83 -4.45
CA THR A 60 -2.37 -15.91 -3.97
C THR A 60 -2.67 -15.75 -2.48
N VAL A 61 -3.73 -16.36 -1.97
CA VAL A 61 -4.06 -16.25 -0.53
C VAL A 61 -3.23 -17.26 0.25
N SER A 62 -2.38 -16.80 1.18
CA SER A 62 -1.74 -17.64 2.20
C SER A 62 -2.64 -17.69 3.45
N PRO A 63 -3.03 -18.89 3.95
CA PRO A 63 -3.79 -19.03 5.18
C PRO A 63 -3.11 -18.41 6.41
N GLU A 64 -1.79 -18.56 6.51
CA GLU A 64 -0.97 -18.05 7.62
C GLU A 64 -0.96 -16.51 7.60
N LEU A 65 -0.62 -15.90 6.46
CA LEU A 65 -0.65 -14.43 6.32
C LEU A 65 -2.07 -13.87 6.52
N GLN A 66 -3.09 -14.62 6.07
CA GLN A 66 -4.49 -14.26 6.26
C GLN A 66 -4.86 -14.24 7.76
N GLN A 67 -4.39 -15.22 8.53
CA GLN A 67 -4.59 -15.26 9.98
C GLN A 67 -3.82 -14.12 10.68
N ALA A 68 -2.57 -13.88 10.29
CA ALA A 68 -1.76 -12.79 10.84
C ALA A 68 -2.39 -11.40 10.56
N ALA A 69 -2.92 -11.19 9.36
CA ALA A 69 -3.61 -9.95 9.02
C ALA A 69 -4.91 -9.78 9.82
N GLN A 70 -5.68 -10.86 10.03
CA GLN A 70 -6.91 -10.84 10.82
C GLN A 70 -6.66 -10.46 12.27
N LYS A 71 -5.68 -11.10 12.93
CA LYS A 71 -5.30 -10.78 14.31
C LYS A 71 -4.89 -9.30 14.43
N HIS A 72 -4.06 -8.82 13.52
CA HIS A 72 -3.60 -7.44 13.56
C HIS A 72 -4.72 -6.41 13.25
N ALA A 73 -5.60 -6.68 12.28
CA ALA A 73 -6.74 -5.81 12.03
C ALA A 73 -7.70 -5.74 13.25
N LEU A 74 -7.91 -6.86 13.95
CA LEU A 74 -8.69 -6.89 15.20
C LEU A 74 -7.98 -6.10 16.32
N TYR A 75 -6.67 -6.23 16.46
CA TYR A 75 -5.87 -5.41 17.38
C TYR A 75 -6.06 -3.92 17.10
N LEU A 76 -5.85 -3.51 15.85
CA LEU A 76 -5.95 -2.13 15.39
C LEU A 76 -7.33 -1.52 15.52
N SER A 77 -8.37 -2.35 15.48
CA SER A 77 -9.74 -1.90 15.71
C SER A 77 -9.97 -1.40 17.15
N LYS A 78 -9.08 -1.73 18.09
CA LYS A 78 -9.10 -1.25 19.47
C LYS A 78 -7.97 -0.25 19.75
N ASP A 79 -6.75 -0.56 19.32
CA ASP A 79 -5.54 0.22 19.58
C ASP A 79 -4.85 0.61 18.26
N ALA A 80 -4.88 1.89 17.89
CA ALA A 80 -4.39 2.39 16.60
C ALA A 80 -2.85 2.58 16.56
N ASP A 81 -2.08 1.57 16.95
CA ASP A 81 -0.62 1.66 17.11
C ASP A 81 0.18 1.63 15.78
N GLY A 82 -0.49 1.42 14.65
CA GLY A 82 0.19 1.31 13.35
C GLY A 82 0.77 -0.08 13.13
N HIS A 83 2.02 -0.17 12.66
CA HIS A 83 2.67 -1.46 12.36
C HIS A 83 3.05 -2.27 13.61
N ASP A 84 3.19 -1.60 14.75
CA ASP A 84 3.54 -2.26 16.00
C ASP A 84 2.29 -2.65 16.80
N GLU A 85 2.43 -3.67 17.64
CA GLU A 85 1.51 -3.91 18.76
C GLU A 85 2.24 -3.60 20.06
N ARG A 86 1.77 -2.59 20.79
CA ARG A 86 2.40 -2.11 22.05
C ARG A 86 1.58 -2.47 23.28
N ASN A 87 0.25 -2.50 23.16
CA ASN A 87 -0.66 -2.86 24.24
C ASN A 87 -0.82 -4.39 24.37
N ARG A 88 0.01 -5.00 25.21
CA ARG A 88 -0.03 -6.45 25.51
C ARG A 88 -1.33 -6.92 26.17
N SER A 89 -2.11 -6.02 26.76
CA SER A 89 -3.40 -6.35 27.39
C SER A 89 -4.54 -6.41 26.37
N ASN A 90 -4.32 -6.02 25.11
CA ASN A 90 -5.30 -6.19 24.05
C ASN A 90 -5.51 -7.69 23.78
N PRO A 91 -6.75 -8.21 23.81
CA PRO A 91 -7.00 -9.65 23.62
C PRO A 91 -6.67 -10.15 22.20
N HIS A 92 -6.36 -9.25 21.27
CA HIS A 92 -5.93 -9.57 19.92
C HIS A 92 -4.41 -9.41 19.72
N PHE A 93 -3.65 -9.08 20.78
CA PHE A 93 -2.19 -9.04 20.73
C PHE A 93 -1.65 -10.39 20.25
N SER A 94 -0.79 -10.34 19.25
CA SER A 94 -0.27 -11.51 18.53
C SER A 94 1.22 -11.44 18.22
N GLY A 95 1.87 -10.30 18.49
CA GLY A 95 3.30 -10.08 18.28
C GLY A 95 3.57 -8.59 18.07
N SER A 96 4.68 -8.09 18.63
CA SER A 96 4.97 -6.66 18.62
C SER A 96 5.28 -6.16 17.23
N THR A 97 6.05 -6.91 16.43
CA THR A 97 6.42 -6.54 15.06
C THR A 97 5.61 -7.30 14.01
N PRO A 98 5.52 -6.81 12.75
CA PRO A 98 4.88 -7.56 11.67
C PRO A 98 5.43 -8.98 11.51
N GLN A 99 6.76 -9.15 11.64
CA GLN A 99 7.45 -10.43 11.51
C GLN A 99 7.15 -11.37 12.68
N GLU A 100 7.10 -10.88 13.92
CA GLU A 100 6.69 -11.68 15.09
C GLU A 100 5.27 -12.23 14.91
N ARG A 101 4.34 -11.39 14.42
CA ARG A 101 2.95 -11.81 14.16
C ARG A 101 2.84 -12.87 13.08
N ALA A 102 3.66 -12.78 12.03
CA ALA A 102 3.72 -13.77 10.96
C ALA A 102 4.31 -15.10 11.48
N THR A 103 5.40 -15.02 12.23
CA THR A 103 6.04 -16.18 12.87
C THR A 103 5.10 -16.90 13.84
N ALA A 104 4.31 -16.16 14.63
CA ALA A 104 3.36 -16.71 15.60
C ALA A 104 2.19 -17.51 14.97
N VAL A 105 2.00 -17.42 13.65
CA VAL A 105 1.03 -18.22 12.89
C VAL A 105 1.70 -19.21 11.94
N GLY A 106 3.01 -19.42 12.09
CA GLY A 106 3.78 -20.41 11.31
C GLY A 106 4.29 -19.91 9.96
N TYR A 107 4.19 -18.62 9.64
CA TYR A 107 4.80 -18.08 8.43
C TYR A 107 6.29 -17.84 8.66
N ALA A 108 7.14 -18.68 8.07
CA ALA A 108 8.56 -18.71 8.40
C ALA A 108 9.40 -17.62 7.71
N ALA A 109 9.01 -17.13 6.53
CA ALA A 109 9.80 -16.17 5.76
C ALA A 109 9.60 -14.70 6.18
N PRO A 110 10.46 -13.78 5.70
CA PRO A 110 10.24 -12.35 5.84
C PRO A 110 8.93 -11.90 5.20
N ILE A 111 8.28 -10.90 5.78
CA ILE A 111 7.02 -10.33 5.26
C ILE A 111 7.09 -8.81 5.12
N ALA A 112 6.27 -8.30 4.20
CA ALA A 112 5.89 -6.88 4.17
C ALA A 112 4.47 -6.70 4.69
N GLU A 113 4.21 -5.61 5.41
CA GLU A 113 2.87 -5.25 5.89
C GLU A 113 2.52 -3.85 5.42
N ASN A 114 1.27 -3.68 4.96
CA ASN A 114 0.68 -2.40 4.65
C ASN A 114 -0.67 -2.28 5.36
N LEU A 115 -1.00 -1.10 5.88
CA LEU A 115 -2.23 -0.91 6.63
C LEU A 115 -2.81 0.48 6.49
N THR A 116 -4.13 0.58 6.63
CA THR A 116 -4.81 1.86 6.85
C THR A 116 -5.56 1.77 8.16
N ILE A 117 -5.47 2.82 8.99
CA ILE A 117 -6.26 2.96 10.21
C ILE A 117 -6.99 4.31 10.17
N GLY A 118 -8.24 4.35 10.62
CA GLY A 118 -8.96 5.61 10.74
C GLY A 118 -10.24 5.52 11.55
N ASN A 119 -10.76 6.67 11.98
CA ASN A 119 -12.00 6.77 12.75
C ASN A 119 -13.25 6.45 11.91
N PHE A 120 -13.14 6.53 10.59
CA PHE A 120 -14.24 6.27 9.65
C PHE A 120 -13.93 5.07 8.78
N ALA A 121 -14.94 4.23 8.57
CA ALA A 121 -14.83 3.03 7.74
C ALA A 121 -14.48 3.39 6.28
N ARG A 122 -13.38 2.81 5.78
CA ARG A 122 -12.98 2.85 4.37
C ARG A 122 -13.09 1.44 3.79
N SER A 123 -13.70 1.31 2.62
CA SER A 123 -13.78 0.01 1.94
C SER A 123 -12.40 -0.52 1.60
N GLY A 124 -12.21 -1.84 1.54
CA GLY A 124 -10.92 -2.46 1.24
C GLY A 124 -10.33 -1.97 -0.08
N ARG A 125 -11.16 -1.81 -1.13
CA ARG A 125 -10.73 -1.21 -2.42
C ARG A 125 -10.17 0.20 -2.23
N ARG A 126 -10.89 1.02 -1.46
CA ARG A 126 -10.46 2.40 -1.20
C ARG A 126 -9.20 2.42 -0.36
N SER A 127 -9.06 1.54 0.64
CA SER A 127 -7.84 1.45 1.46
C SER A 127 -6.63 1.15 0.58
N VAL A 128 -6.72 0.15 -0.28
CA VAL A 128 -5.65 -0.16 -1.25
C VAL A 128 -5.38 1.00 -2.20
N ASP A 129 -6.41 1.63 -2.76
CA ASP A 129 -6.21 2.80 -3.63
C ASP A 129 -5.46 3.94 -2.93
N GLY A 130 -5.68 4.15 -1.64
CA GLY A 130 -4.93 5.14 -0.86
C GLY A 130 -3.50 4.72 -0.58
N LEU A 131 -3.28 3.46 -0.23
CA LEU A 131 -1.93 2.93 -0.03
C LEU A 131 -1.09 2.99 -1.31
N MET A 132 -1.71 2.88 -2.48
CA MET A 132 -1.01 2.98 -3.77
C MET A 132 -0.56 4.40 -4.12
N THR A 133 -1.08 5.45 -3.46
CA THR A 133 -0.57 6.83 -3.63
C THR A 133 0.52 7.17 -2.61
N ALA A 134 0.66 6.37 -1.57
CA ALA A 134 1.72 6.46 -0.56
C ALA A 134 2.98 5.73 -1.07
N LEU A 135 4.12 6.41 -1.12
CA LEU A 135 5.31 5.95 -1.84
C LEU A 135 5.88 4.65 -1.26
N TYR A 136 6.18 4.62 0.04
CA TYR A 136 6.83 3.48 0.67
C TYR A 136 5.88 2.27 0.71
N HIS A 137 4.61 2.52 1.02
CA HIS A 137 3.59 1.47 1.00
C HIS A 137 3.43 0.87 -0.40
N ARG A 138 3.40 1.71 -1.44
CA ARG A 138 3.34 1.25 -2.83
C ARG A 138 4.56 0.39 -3.20
N LEU A 139 5.77 0.79 -2.83
CA LEU A 139 6.98 0.02 -3.13
C LEU A 139 6.90 -1.38 -2.50
N ALA A 140 6.48 -1.47 -1.23
CA ALA A 140 6.24 -2.74 -0.56
C ALA A 140 5.13 -3.58 -1.22
N MET A 141 4.03 -2.94 -1.65
CA MET A 141 2.90 -3.63 -2.29
C MET A 141 3.21 -4.15 -3.70
N LEU A 142 4.07 -3.45 -4.42
CA LEU A 142 4.52 -3.79 -5.77
C LEU A 142 5.85 -4.56 -5.79
N HIS A 143 6.33 -5.07 -4.65
CA HIS A 143 7.50 -5.94 -4.65
C HIS A 143 7.26 -7.14 -5.58
N PRO A 144 8.10 -7.36 -6.59
CA PRO A 144 7.80 -8.32 -7.66
C PRO A 144 7.98 -9.77 -7.21
N ASP A 145 8.87 -10.03 -6.25
CA ASP A 145 9.11 -11.39 -5.73
C ASP A 145 8.07 -11.87 -4.71
N HIS A 146 7.12 -11.01 -4.30
CA HIS A 146 5.99 -11.44 -3.48
C HIS A 146 4.89 -12.06 -4.35
N ASP A 147 4.42 -13.26 -4.00
CA ASP A 147 3.47 -14.05 -4.76
C ASP A 147 2.30 -14.59 -3.91
N GLU A 148 2.34 -14.36 -2.60
CA GLU A 148 1.27 -14.73 -1.66
C GLU A 148 1.00 -13.61 -0.65
N ALA A 149 -0.23 -13.57 -0.15
CA ALA A 149 -0.70 -12.54 0.76
C ALA A 149 -1.89 -12.97 1.61
N GLY A 150 -2.10 -12.24 2.71
CA GLY A 150 -3.33 -12.26 3.48
C GLY A 150 -3.83 -10.84 3.70
N ALA A 151 -5.15 -10.64 3.63
CA ALA A 151 -5.75 -9.32 3.85
C ALA A 151 -6.89 -9.40 4.86
N ALA A 152 -7.03 -8.40 5.71
CA ALA A 152 -8.10 -8.34 6.68
C ALA A 152 -8.66 -6.93 6.78
N TRP A 153 -9.95 -6.87 7.07
CA TRP A 153 -10.63 -5.63 7.42
C TRP A 153 -11.29 -5.84 8.78
N SER A 154 -11.24 -4.83 9.64
CA SER A 154 -11.90 -4.89 10.94
C SER A 154 -12.42 -3.51 11.33
N ARG A 155 -13.42 -3.52 12.20
CA ARG A 155 -14.00 -2.30 12.75
C ARG A 155 -14.37 -2.48 14.21
N GLY A 156 -13.94 -1.50 15.01
CA GLY A 156 -14.27 -1.33 16.41
C GLY A 156 -14.28 0.15 16.74
N LYS A 157 -13.41 0.56 17.66
CA LYS A 157 -13.09 1.97 17.92
C LYS A 157 -12.47 2.64 16.69
N TYR A 158 -11.63 1.89 15.96
CA TYR A 158 -11.06 2.29 14.67
C TYR A 158 -11.47 1.30 13.58
N SER A 159 -11.47 1.76 12.33
CA SER A 159 -11.50 0.91 11.15
C SER A 159 -10.07 0.63 10.71
N ALA A 160 -9.75 -0.64 10.47
CA ALA A 160 -8.44 -1.06 10.00
C ALA A 160 -8.57 -1.95 8.76
N PHE A 161 -7.71 -1.71 7.77
CA PHE A 161 -7.43 -2.66 6.69
C PHE A 161 -5.95 -2.99 6.77
N VAL A 162 -5.61 -4.29 6.72
CA VAL A 162 -4.25 -4.79 6.80
C VAL A 162 -4.04 -5.75 5.64
N VAL A 163 -2.92 -5.64 4.95
CA VAL A 163 -2.44 -6.65 4.00
C VAL A 163 -1.01 -7.02 4.35
N LYS A 164 -0.74 -8.32 4.42
CA LYS A 164 0.59 -8.90 4.62
C LYS A 164 0.97 -9.68 3.38
N GLN A 165 2.18 -9.49 2.88
CA GLN A 165 2.71 -10.12 1.67
C GLN A 165 4.02 -10.83 1.97
N GLY A 166 4.29 -11.89 1.22
CA GLY A 166 5.57 -12.59 1.26
C GLY A 166 5.81 -13.42 0.00
N SER A 167 6.92 -14.15 0.01
CA SER A 167 7.37 -15.03 -1.05
C SER A 167 7.17 -16.48 -0.64
N SER A 168 6.33 -17.22 -1.37
CA SER A 168 6.08 -18.65 -1.15
C SER A 168 7.37 -19.45 -1.30
N GLN A 169 8.26 -19.03 -2.20
CA GLN A 169 9.57 -19.60 -2.39
C GLN A 169 10.46 -19.43 -1.16
N ASP A 170 10.53 -18.22 -0.60
CA ASP A 170 11.33 -17.96 0.61
C ASP A 170 10.74 -18.71 1.81
N ARG A 171 9.40 -18.80 1.90
CA ARG A 171 8.72 -19.59 2.92
C ARG A 171 9.11 -21.06 2.82
N ILE A 172 9.05 -21.65 1.62
CA ILE A 172 9.45 -23.04 1.39
C ILE A 172 10.92 -23.27 1.75
N LEU A 173 11.81 -22.33 1.43
CA LEU A 173 13.23 -22.41 1.80
C LEU A 173 13.45 -22.36 3.31
N CYS A 174 12.69 -21.52 4.02
CA CYS A 174 12.74 -21.46 5.49
C CYS A 174 12.15 -22.72 6.14
N ASP A 175 11.04 -23.25 5.62
CA ASP A 175 10.38 -24.44 6.16
C ASP A 175 11.18 -25.71 5.88
N ASN A 176 11.78 -25.81 4.69
CA ASN A 176 12.46 -27.00 4.18
C ASN A 176 13.81 -26.63 3.54
N PRO A 177 14.81 -26.21 4.35
CA PRO A 177 16.11 -25.83 3.82
C PRO A 177 16.78 -27.04 3.14
N PRO A 178 17.42 -26.87 1.97
CA PRO A 178 18.11 -27.97 1.29
C PRO A 178 19.17 -28.64 2.17
N GLN A 179 19.02 -29.94 2.41
CA GLN A 179 19.88 -30.72 3.31
C GLN A 179 21.14 -31.26 2.61
N SER A 180 21.09 -31.47 1.29
CA SER A 180 22.13 -32.16 0.52
C SER A 180 22.39 -31.49 -0.83
N GLY A 181 23.65 -31.41 -1.24
CA GLY A 181 24.07 -30.88 -2.54
C GLY A 181 25.33 -30.04 -2.45
N ALA A 182 25.90 -29.68 -3.61
CA ALA A 182 27.00 -28.73 -3.65
C ALA A 182 26.52 -27.37 -3.10
N HIS A 183 27.11 -26.91 -1.99
CA HIS A 183 26.80 -25.63 -1.37
C HIS A 183 27.57 -24.50 -2.08
N ARG A 184 27.04 -24.05 -3.23
CA ARG A 184 27.69 -23.02 -4.07
C ARG A 184 27.38 -21.60 -3.60
N TYR A 185 26.24 -21.43 -2.94
CA TYR A 185 25.74 -20.13 -2.47
C TYR A 185 25.30 -20.23 -1.01
N VAL A 186 25.42 -19.13 -0.27
CA VAL A 186 24.86 -18.96 1.07
C VAL A 186 23.88 -17.81 1.03
N LEU A 187 22.59 -18.13 1.14
CA LEU A 187 21.54 -17.13 1.30
C LEU A 187 21.43 -16.78 2.79
N THR A 188 21.63 -15.51 3.12
CA THR A 188 21.38 -15.00 4.48
C THR A 188 20.01 -14.33 4.50
N THR A 189 19.08 -14.86 5.28
CA THR A 189 17.70 -14.35 5.41
C THR A 189 17.23 -14.43 6.86
N GLN A 190 15.97 -14.08 7.12
CA GLN A 190 15.31 -14.32 8.40
C GLN A 190 14.28 -15.43 8.26
N CYS A 191 14.49 -16.53 8.99
CA CYS A 191 13.52 -17.61 9.11
C CYS A 191 13.00 -17.65 10.55
N LEU A 192 11.67 -17.65 10.73
CA LEU A 192 11.01 -17.60 12.04
C LEU A 192 11.52 -16.43 12.91
N GLY A 193 11.80 -15.29 12.28
CA GLY A 193 12.35 -14.09 12.94
C GLY A 193 13.83 -14.19 13.33
N GLN A 194 14.52 -15.28 12.98
CA GLN A 194 15.94 -15.48 13.28
C GLN A 194 16.80 -15.41 12.02
N LYS A 195 17.93 -14.72 12.11
CA LYS A 195 18.93 -14.70 11.03
C LYS A 195 19.40 -16.13 10.76
N THR A 196 19.21 -16.59 9.53
CA THR A 196 19.45 -17.96 9.10
C THR A 196 20.29 -17.96 7.83
N GLU A 197 21.29 -18.83 7.78
CA GLU A 197 22.09 -19.10 6.60
C GLU A 197 21.60 -20.38 5.93
N ILE A 198 21.05 -20.26 4.71
CA ILE A 198 20.57 -21.38 3.91
C ILE A 198 21.59 -21.63 2.81
N LYS A 199 22.15 -22.84 2.80
CA LYS A 199 23.13 -23.25 1.78
C LYS A 199 22.40 -23.78 0.55
N LEU A 200 22.72 -23.21 -0.62
CA LEU A 200 22.02 -23.50 -1.87
C LEU A 200 22.99 -23.96 -2.95
N SER A 201 22.51 -24.85 -3.82
CA SER A 201 23.20 -25.26 -5.04
C SER A 201 23.02 -24.27 -6.18
N GLN A 202 21.89 -23.56 -6.19
CA GLN A 202 21.52 -22.53 -7.14
C GLN A 202 20.78 -21.40 -6.41
N LEU A 203 20.99 -20.16 -6.85
CA LEU A 203 20.23 -19.03 -6.32
C LEU A 203 18.74 -19.16 -6.67
N PRO A 204 17.85 -18.78 -5.74
CA PRO A 204 16.43 -18.59 -6.00
C PRO A 204 16.22 -17.73 -7.26
N PRO A 205 15.34 -18.11 -8.20
CA PRO A 205 14.88 -17.17 -9.22
C PRO A 205 14.36 -15.89 -8.56
N GLN A 206 14.78 -14.75 -9.07
CA GLN A 206 14.31 -13.43 -8.66
C GLN A 206 13.84 -12.69 -9.90
N PHE A 207 12.89 -11.78 -9.72
CA PHE A 207 12.49 -10.87 -10.77
C PHE A 207 13.65 -9.95 -11.13
N VAL A 208 13.95 -9.85 -12.43
CA VAL A 208 14.95 -8.93 -12.97
C VAL A 208 14.22 -7.93 -13.85
N GLY A 209 14.31 -6.65 -13.50
CA GLY A 209 13.75 -5.57 -14.30
C GLY A 209 13.25 -4.39 -13.48
N ALA A 210 12.61 -3.45 -14.19
CA ALA A 210 12.05 -2.24 -13.60
C ALA A 210 10.55 -2.39 -13.35
N VAL A 211 10.12 -2.09 -12.12
CA VAL A 211 8.71 -1.94 -11.76
C VAL A 211 8.36 -0.46 -11.78
N LYS A 212 7.39 -0.08 -12.62
CA LYS A 212 6.98 1.30 -12.86
C LYS A 212 5.55 1.51 -12.38
N PHE A 213 5.31 2.63 -11.69
CA PHE A 213 3.97 3.04 -11.30
C PHE A 213 3.88 4.56 -11.15
N PRO A 214 2.77 5.22 -11.48
CA PRO A 214 1.58 4.67 -12.10
C PRO A 214 1.79 4.33 -13.58
N ILE A 215 1.03 3.36 -14.08
CA ILE A 215 0.97 2.96 -15.48
C ILE A 215 -0.48 2.65 -15.84
N GLY A 216 -0.94 2.93 -17.05
CA GLY A 216 -2.32 2.64 -17.48
C GLY A 216 -3.35 3.63 -16.93
N ALA A 217 -4.61 3.22 -16.72
CA ALA A 217 -5.71 4.14 -16.43
C ALA A 217 -6.19 4.11 -14.96
N ASN A 218 -7.12 5.01 -14.62
CA ASN A 218 -7.81 5.10 -13.33
C ASN A 218 -6.91 5.44 -12.13
N ILE A 219 -5.83 6.16 -12.38
CA ILE A 219 -4.86 6.56 -11.36
C ILE A 219 -5.43 7.71 -10.52
N ASP A 220 -5.32 7.63 -9.20
CA ASP A 220 -5.70 8.80 -8.38
C ASP A 220 -4.73 9.95 -8.66
N PRO A 221 -5.20 11.18 -8.88
CA PRO A 221 -4.31 12.29 -9.21
C PRO A 221 -3.46 12.80 -8.05
N SER A 222 -3.77 12.40 -6.81
CA SER A 222 -3.19 13.03 -5.62
C SER A 222 -2.65 12.05 -4.59
N TYR A 223 -1.61 12.49 -3.88
CA TYR A 223 -1.16 11.95 -2.61
C TYR A 223 -1.61 12.89 -1.48
N ASP A 224 -2.16 12.34 -0.39
CA ASP A 224 -2.83 13.12 0.65
C ASP A 224 -1.92 13.56 1.81
N GLY A 225 -0.63 13.21 1.78
CA GLY A 225 0.35 13.61 2.79
C GLY A 225 0.28 12.80 4.09
N LYS A 226 -0.50 11.70 4.13
CA LYS A 226 -0.76 10.96 5.39
C LYS A 226 0.07 9.69 5.59
N GLU A 227 1.00 9.41 4.69
CA GLU A 227 1.93 8.30 4.88
C GLU A 227 2.78 8.52 6.13
N GLN A 228 3.03 7.46 6.89
CA GLN A 228 3.88 7.48 8.06
C GLN A 228 5.00 6.44 7.89
N PRO A 229 6.27 6.85 7.81
CA PRO A 229 6.73 8.25 7.80
C PRO A 229 6.38 8.98 6.47
N ASN A 230 6.23 10.31 6.50
CA ASN A 230 5.81 11.07 5.31
C ASN A 230 7.01 11.35 4.38
N PRO A 231 7.02 10.90 3.12
CA PRO A 231 8.11 11.18 2.16
C PRO A 231 8.22 12.67 1.78
N MET A 232 7.17 13.46 1.99
CA MET A 232 7.08 14.88 1.63
C MET A 232 6.64 15.73 2.84
N PRO A 233 7.44 15.82 3.92
CA PRO A 233 7.01 16.43 5.18
C PRO A 233 6.75 17.95 5.09
N GLU A 234 7.36 18.62 4.12
CA GLU A 234 7.22 20.06 3.89
C GLU A 234 5.99 20.43 3.04
N HIS A 235 5.26 19.42 2.54
CA HIS A 235 4.12 19.61 1.67
C HIS A 235 2.88 18.91 2.24
N GLY A 236 1.71 19.51 1.99
CA GLY A 236 0.42 18.88 2.30
C GLY A 236 0.03 17.86 1.23
N LYS A 237 -1.14 18.07 0.62
CA LYS A 237 -1.59 17.29 -0.53
C LYS A 237 -0.74 17.65 -1.76
N THR A 238 -0.24 16.65 -2.49
CA THR A 238 0.55 16.82 -3.72
C THR A 238 0.01 15.93 -4.84
N GLY A 239 0.63 15.96 -6.01
CA GLY A 239 0.35 15.00 -7.07
C GLY A 239 0.73 13.57 -6.66
N ASN A 240 0.02 12.58 -7.20
CA ASN A 240 0.35 11.17 -6.95
C ASN A 240 1.78 10.88 -7.45
N PRO A 241 2.69 10.39 -6.58
CA PRO A 241 4.08 10.19 -6.94
C PRO A 241 4.23 9.17 -8.06
N ILE A 242 5.17 9.43 -8.95
CA ILE A 242 5.61 8.52 -9.99
C ILE A 242 6.88 7.82 -9.50
N SER A 243 6.99 6.51 -9.66
CA SER A 243 8.11 5.71 -9.16
C SER A 243 8.59 4.70 -10.20
N ILE A 244 9.88 4.41 -10.11
CA ILE A 244 10.55 3.30 -10.79
C ILE A 244 11.51 2.64 -9.81
N ALA A 245 11.48 1.32 -9.73
CA ALA A 245 12.33 0.50 -8.87
C ALA A 245 12.93 -0.64 -9.67
N PHE A 246 14.25 -0.81 -9.60
CA PHE A 246 14.98 -1.89 -10.29
C PHE A 246 15.27 -3.03 -9.33
N TYR A 247 14.92 -4.25 -9.73
CA TYR A 247 15.06 -5.48 -8.97
C TYR A 247 15.93 -6.50 -9.71
N GLY A 248 16.57 -7.40 -8.96
CA GLY A 248 17.38 -8.50 -9.47
C GLY A 248 18.69 -8.10 -10.16
N ASN A 249 18.89 -6.82 -10.45
CA ASN A 249 20.12 -6.30 -11.02
C ASN A 249 21.15 -5.96 -9.93
N GLN A 250 22.39 -6.41 -10.10
CA GLN A 250 23.52 -6.08 -9.22
C GLN A 250 24.27 -4.83 -9.69
N ASN A 251 23.92 -4.29 -10.85
CA ASN A 251 24.57 -3.12 -11.43
C ASN A 251 24.12 -1.84 -10.70
N ASP A 252 25.05 -0.89 -10.58
CA ASP A 252 24.71 0.45 -10.11
C ASP A 252 23.85 1.18 -11.15
N ILE A 253 22.71 1.71 -10.69
CA ILE A 253 21.81 2.52 -11.49
C ILE A 253 22.07 3.99 -11.17
N GLU A 254 22.62 4.74 -12.13
CA GLU A 254 22.84 6.18 -12.03
C GLU A 254 21.70 6.92 -12.75
N MET A 255 20.80 7.57 -12.00
CA MET A 255 19.74 8.39 -12.60
C MET A 255 20.33 9.61 -13.30
N ILE A 256 20.01 9.80 -14.59
CA ILE A 256 20.36 10.98 -15.39
C ILE A 256 19.22 12.01 -15.34
N SER A 257 17.98 11.58 -15.56
CA SER A 257 16.81 12.46 -15.47
C SER A 257 15.52 11.69 -15.17
N PHE A 258 14.57 12.36 -14.53
CA PHE A 258 13.23 11.84 -14.27
C PHE A 258 12.23 12.98 -14.53
N LYS A 259 11.35 12.80 -15.53
CA LYS A 259 10.48 13.86 -16.03
C LYS A 259 9.05 13.38 -16.20
N LEU A 260 8.11 14.29 -15.98
CA LEU A 260 6.67 14.11 -16.17
C LEU A 260 6.16 15.11 -17.20
N PHE A 261 5.33 14.65 -18.14
CA PHE A 261 4.75 15.46 -19.20
C PHE A 261 3.23 15.34 -19.18
N ALA A 262 2.56 16.48 -19.10
CA ALA A 262 1.15 16.64 -19.41
C ALA A 262 0.97 16.82 -20.94
N PRO A 263 -0.26 16.81 -21.48
CA PRO A 263 -0.50 17.10 -22.89
C PRO A 263 -0.06 18.51 -23.30
N THR A 264 0.02 19.43 -22.34
CA THR A 264 0.42 20.83 -22.52
C THR A 264 1.93 21.05 -22.45
N GLY A 265 2.72 20.06 -21.99
CA GLY A 265 4.17 20.19 -21.84
C GLY A 265 4.74 19.48 -20.61
N GLU A 266 6.03 19.71 -20.34
CA GLU A 266 6.72 19.21 -19.14
C GLU A 266 6.17 19.86 -17.86
N ILE A 267 5.91 19.05 -16.83
CA ILE A 267 5.60 19.54 -15.49
C ILE A 267 6.91 19.85 -14.78
N ALA A 268 7.28 21.13 -14.76
CA ALA A 268 8.55 21.57 -14.17
C ALA A 268 8.55 21.56 -12.63
N GLN A 269 7.40 21.81 -11.98
CA GLN A 269 7.30 21.86 -10.52
C GLN A 269 7.18 20.45 -9.93
N THR A 270 8.34 19.81 -9.76
CA THR A 270 8.45 18.46 -9.21
C THR A 270 9.56 18.38 -8.16
N LYS A 271 9.48 17.39 -7.26
CA LYS A 271 10.55 17.01 -6.34
C LYS A 271 10.90 15.54 -6.58
N ILE A 272 12.18 15.27 -6.83
CA ILE A 272 12.69 13.92 -7.03
C ILE A 272 13.26 13.39 -5.71
N LEU A 273 12.84 12.19 -5.32
CA LEU A 273 13.42 11.43 -4.22
C LEU A 273 14.25 10.26 -4.74
N THR A 274 15.36 10.05 -4.06
CA THR A 274 16.40 9.05 -4.25
C THR A 274 16.81 8.54 -2.86
N ALA A 275 17.55 7.43 -2.78
CA ALA A 275 18.11 6.96 -1.52
C ALA A 275 18.95 8.03 -0.78
N GLN A 276 19.60 8.95 -1.51
CA GLN A 276 20.48 9.96 -0.95
C GLN A 276 19.74 11.11 -0.27
N ASN A 277 18.53 11.47 -0.76
CA ASN A 277 17.78 12.64 -0.28
C ASN A 277 16.41 12.29 0.30
N ASP A 278 16.06 11.01 0.39
CA ASP A 278 14.88 10.54 1.09
C ASP A 278 14.94 10.94 2.58
N PRO A 279 14.02 11.80 3.07
CA PRO A 279 14.04 12.26 4.46
C PRO A 279 13.91 11.12 5.48
N ASN A 280 13.32 9.99 5.09
CA ASN A 280 13.06 8.87 5.99
C ASN A 280 13.97 7.67 5.77
N ARG A 281 14.89 7.75 4.79
CA ARG A 281 15.88 6.70 4.45
C ARG A 281 15.27 5.32 4.23
N GLN A 282 14.10 5.28 3.60
CA GLN A 282 13.38 4.06 3.23
C GLN A 282 13.71 3.62 1.79
N LEU A 283 14.04 4.57 0.89
CA LEU A 283 14.37 4.25 -0.49
C LEU A 283 15.71 3.52 -0.61
N HIS A 284 15.70 2.41 -1.35
CA HIS A 284 16.92 1.75 -1.79
C HIS A 284 17.59 2.50 -2.95
N LYS A 285 18.88 2.23 -3.18
CA LYS A 285 19.68 2.91 -4.23
C LYS A 285 19.12 2.73 -5.64
N THR A 286 18.33 1.69 -5.86
CA THR A 286 17.68 1.35 -7.13
C THR A 286 16.23 1.82 -7.20
N GLU A 287 15.77 2.63 -6.24
CA GLU A 287 14.41 3.16 -6.17
C GLU A 287 14.40 4.68 -6.32
N PHE A 288 13.56 5.16 -7.22
CA PHE A 288 13.46 6.57 -7.57
C PHE A 288 11.99 6.98 -7.57
N ALA A 289 11.70 8.18 -7.08
CA ALA A 289 10.36 8.75 -7.12
C ALA A 289 10.36 10.22 -7.56
N LEU A 290 9.32 10.63 -8.26
CA LEU A 290 9.05 12.00 -8.67
C LEU A 290 7.68 12.40 -8.15
N PHE A 291 7.65 13.43 -7.30
CA PHE A 291 6.42 14.06 -6.82
C PHE A 291 6.13 15.32 -7.62
N PRO A 292 4.99 15.41 -8.32
CA PRO A 292 4.45 16.69 -8.73
C PRO A 292 4.07 17.50 -7.49
N ILE A 293 4.48 18.77 -7.42
CA ILE A 293 4.17 19.61 -6.26
C ILE A 293 2.65 19.84 -6.17
N GLU A 294 2.01 20.06 -7.31
CA GLU A 294 0.56 20.26 -7.42
C GLU A 294 -0.19 18.95 -7.73
N VAL A 295 -1.47 18.91 -7.36
CA VAL A 295 -2.37 17.80 -7.71
C VAL A 295 -2.49 17.69 -9.23
N LEU A 296 -2.39 16.47 -9.76
CA LEU A 296 -2.55 16.22 -11.18
C LEU A 296 -3.99 16.48 -11.64
N GLU A 297 -4.17 16.90 -12.88
CA GLU A 297 -5.50 17.08 -13.45
C GLU A 297 -6.22 15.73 -13.56
N PHE A 298 -7.54 15.73 -13.35
CA PHE A 298 -8.38 14.55 -13.51
C PHE A 298 -8.63 14.23 -14.98
N ASN A 299 -8.74 12.95 -15.31
CA ASN A 299 -9.00 12.47 -16.67
C ASN A 299 -7.97 12.97 -17.70
N THR A 300 -6.72 13.13 -17.27
CA THR A 300 -5.62 13.66 -18.09
C THR A 300 -4.57 12.58 -18.31
N PRO A 301 -4.14 12.34 -19.56
CA PRO A 301 -3.03 11.44 -19.85
C PRO A 301 -1.69 12.12 -19.58
N TYR A 302 -0.77 11.39 -18.98
CA TYR A 302 0.59 11.81 -18.67
C TYR A 302 1.59 10.84 -19.27
N ARG A 303 2.71 11.36 -19.75
CA ARG A 303 3.88 10.60 -20.17
C ARG A 303 5.01 10.82 -19.18
N VAL A 304 5.71 9.75 -18.87
CA VAL A 304 6.86 9.75 -17.98
C VAL A 304 8.10 9.34 -18.77
N GLU A 305 9.22 9.98 -18.48
CA GLU A 305 10.53 9.65 -19.04
C GLU A 305 11.55 9.54 -17.91
N PHE A 306 12.25 8.42 -17.86
CA PHE A 306 13.32 8.17 -16.90
C PHE A 306 14.57 7.74 -17.66
N GLN A 307 15.63 8.54 -17.56
CA GLN A 307 16.92 8.26 -18.19
C GLN A 307 17.91 7.86 -17.10
N TYR A 308 18.67 6.80 -17.34
CA TYR A 308 19.67 6.31 -16.39
C TYR A 308 20.88 5.74 -17.11
N ARG A 309 21.97 5.59 -16.37
CA ARG A 309 23.16 4.85 -16.81
C ARG A 309 23.28 3.57 -16.02
N GLU A 310 23.54 2.48 -16.73
CA GLU A 310 23.82 1.17 -16.16
C GLU A 310 25.04 0.60 -16.91
N ASN A 311 26.09 0.19 -16.20
CA ASN A 311 27.34 -0.32 -16.80
C ASN A 311 27.95 0.60 -17.88
N GLY A 312 27.86 1.91 -17.69
CA GLY A 312 28.36 2.89 -18.65
C GLY A 312 27.48 3.12 -19.88
N GLN A 313 26.38 2.37 -20.02
CA GLN A 313 25.42 2.53 -21.12
C GLN A 313 24.24 3.40 -20.67
N ASN A 314 23.81 4.33 -21.51
CA ASN A 314 22.63 5.15 -21.25
C ASN A 314 21.37 4.41 -21.70
N HIS A 315 20.36 4.39 -20.84
CA HIS A 315 19.07 3.76 -21.06
C HIS A 315 17.95 4.78 -20.82
N THR A 316 16.81 4.55 -21.48
CA THR A 316 15.60 5.36 -21.32
C THR A 316 14.39 4.47 -21.13
N GLU A 317 13.68 4.67 -20.02
CA GLU A 317 12.36 4.11 -19.76
C GLU A 317 11.30 5.18 -20.07
N THR A 318 10.27 4.80 -20.83
CA THR A 318 9.13 5.67 -21.11
C THR A 318 7.84 4.90 -20.88
N TRP A 319 6.90 5.52 -20.17
CA TRP A 319 5.57 4.94 -19.97
C TRP A 319 4.51 6.03 -19.82
N GLN A 320 3.24 5.62 -19.77
CA GLN A 320 2.11 6.53 -19.71
C GLN A 320 1.09 6.07 -18.68
N PHE A 321 0.35 7.03 -18.16
CA PHE A 321 -0.81 6.78 -17.33
C PHE A 321 -1.89 7.84 -17.52
N THR A 322 -3.14 7.52 -17.17
CA THR A 322 -4.27 8.45 -17.18
C THR A 322 -4.89 8.50 -15.80
N THR A 323 -5.03 9.72 -15.28
CA THR A 323 -5.74 9.94 -14.01
C THR A 323 -7.22 9.62 -14.15
N ARG A 324 -7.86 9.19 -13.07
CA ARG A 324 -9.29 8.88 -13.06
C ARG A 324 -10.13 10.14 -13.29
N LYS A 325 -11.39 9.95 -13.67
CA LYS A 325 -12.40 11.01 -13.68
C LYS A 325 -12.73 11.47 -12.26
N LYS A 326 -13.20 12.71 -12.16
CA LYS A 326 -13.84 13.19 -10.93
C LYS A 326 -15.06 12.32 -10.60
N ARG A 327 -15.23 12.01 -9.31
CA ARG A 327 -16.41 11.30 -8.79
C ARG A 327 -17.62 12.24 -8.68
N HIS A 328 -17.37 13.53 -8.47
CA HIS A 328 -18.36 14.60 -8.43
C HIS A 328 -17.71 15.95 -8.75
N PHE A 329 -18.52 16.96 -9.09
CA PHE A 329 -18.05 18.26 -9.55
C PHE A 329 -17.20 19.04 -8.51
N LEU A 330 -17.42 18.78 -7.21
CA LEU A 330 -16.66 19.39 -6.09
C LEU A 330 -15.36 18.66 -5.74
N GLU A 331 -14.91 17.70 -6.55
CA GLU A 331 -13.64 17.02 -6.30
C GLU A 331 -12.48 17.86 -6.88
N PHE A 332 -11.48 18.14 -6.03
CA PHE A 332 -10.30 18.95 -6.34
C PHE A 332 -9.03 18.19 -6.00
#